data_AF-A0A8H7GNY7-F1
#
_entry.id   AF-A0A8H7GNY7-F1
#
_cell.length_a   1.000
_cell.length_b   1.000
_cell.length_c   1.000
_cell.angle_alpha   90.00
_cell.angle_beta   90.00
_cell.angle_gamma   90.00
#
_symmetry.space_group_name_H-M   'P 1'
#
loop_
_entity.id
_entity.type
_entity.pdbx_description
1 polymer ?
#
loop_
_entity_poly.entity_id
_entity_poly.type
_entity_poly.pdbx_seq_one_letter_code
_entity_poly.pdbx_strand_id
1 'polypeptide(L)'
;MSPYFTYTAPLAIFLVLSMAATEQLIEVKDGGNTLYSDHPGSNTTPRDPKKDNNREIVEWDGENVRILLLAPGGHVIEVGDDLLAGNDPSENVKGWAEGFSERANQINREILGENNTAAEINDHLSGLYSLGEVCGSEAVKINKSKATDLLEWFFARLRSFIDTGVFEYWQFESLGEDLSRQLSVIEKRVRTAPTCNRELLNQYLFAKQMFETMVEAIEPLRHYLTVQSPGNLLVYSMIDMNIQLMALCDEYGEPNPKADDYETKIHQFVDYLNQWEQKFNNDPPSAYGTREAFKKQSQKATAALSLLTQSIPAKTQSITVSTSSEF
;
A
#
# COMPACT_ATOMS: atom_id res chain seq x y z
N MET A 1 -10.29 11.09 31.97
CA MET A 1 -10.93 10.16 31.02
C MET A 1 -10.71 10.73 29.63
N SER A 2 -9.67 10.26 28.95
CA SER A 2 -9.38 10.61 27.54
C SER A 2 -9.67 9.38 26.69
N PRO A 3 -10.34 9.51 25.54
CA PRO A 3 -10.52 8.37 24.64
C PRO A 3 -9.22 8.14 23.85
N TYR A 4 -8.84 6.87 23.77
CA TYR A 4 -7.83 6.39 22.83
C TYR A 4 -8.47 6.37 21.43
N PHE A 5 -7.88 7.09 20.48
CA PHE A 5 -8.14 6.90 19.05
C PHE A 5 -7.03 6.02 18.49
N THR A 6 -7.40 4.85 17.99
CA THR A 6 -6.56 3.98 17.17
C THR A 6 -6.96 4.14 15.71
N TYR A 7 -6.07 4.61 14.84
CA TYR A 7 -6.11 4.36 13.39
C TYR A 7 -4.72 4.52 12.76
N THR A 8 -4.41 3.65 11.78
CA THR A 8 -3.85 3.99 10.45
C THR A 8 -3.75 2.69 9.63
N ALA A 9 -4.81 2.42 8.85
CA ALA A 9 -4.88 1.44 7.76
C ALA A 9 -4.81 2.01 6.30
N PRO A 10 -4.72 3.33 6.02
CA PRO A 10 -4.92 3.82 4.64
C PRO A 10 -3.74 3.56 3.68
N LEU A 11 -2.50 3.45 4.18
CA LEU A 11 -1.33 3.16 3.36
C LEU A 11 -1.40 1.76 2.70
N ALA A 12 -2.05 0.79 3.35
CA ALA A 12 -2.24 -0.56 2.81
C ALA A 12 -3.27 -0.57 1.65
N ILE A 13 -4.30 0.28 1.70
CA ILE A 13 -5.37 0.30 0.69
C ILE A 13 -4.85 0.82 -0.66
N PHE A 14 -3.95 1.82 -0.65
CA PHE A 14 -3.35 2.35 -1.89
C PHE A 14 -2.36 1.37 -2.53
N LEU A 15 -1.63 0.58 -1.74
CA LEU A 15 -0.71 -0.45 -2.23
C LEU A 15 -1.44 -1.66 -2.83
N VAL A 16 -2.50 -2.15 -2.18
CA VAL A 16 -3.28 -3.32 -2.64
C VAL A 16 -3.99 -3.04 -3.97
N LEU A 17 -4.55 -1.83 -4.15
CA LEU A 17 -5.28 -1.47 -5.37
C LEU A 17 -4.37 -1.29 -6.60
N SER A 18 -3.07 -1.06 -6.42
CA SER A 18 -2.12 -1.00 -7.53
C SER A 18 -1.66 -2.39 -8.00
N MET A 19 -1.70 -3.40 -7.11
CA MET A 19 -1.21 -4.76 -7.39
C MET A 19 -2.31 -5.72 -7.87
N ALA A 20 -3.57 -5.53 -7.47
CA ALA A 20 -4.68 -6.45 -7.81
C ALA A 20 -5.14 -6.43 -9.29
N ALA A 21 -4.47 -5.68 -10.18
CA ALA A 21 -4.94 -5.45 -11.54
C ALA A 21 -4.30 -6.37 -12.61
N THR A 22 -3.58 -7.45 -12.25
CA THR A 22 -2.75 -8.19 -13.22
C THR A 22 -2.94 -9.69 -13.38
N GLU A 23 -3.87 -10.39 -12.71
CA GLU A 23 -3.96 -11.86 -12.91
C GLU A 23 -5.37 -12.43 -13.14
N GLN A 24 -5.49 -13.25 -14.19
CA GLN A 24 -6.64 -14.13 -14.46
C GLN A 24 -6.39 -15.50 -13.81
N LEU A 25 -7.32 -15.98 -12.99
CA LEU A 25 -7.28 -17.31 -12.38
C LEU A 25 -7.88 -18.38 -13.31
N ILE A 26 -7.18 -19.51 -13.43
CA ILE A 26 -7.66 -20.76 -14.03
C ILE A 26 -8.03 -21.71 -12.89
N GLU A 27 -9.26 -22.21 -12.89
CA GLU A 27 -9.79 -23.17 -11.90
C GLU A 27 -9.30 -24.60 -12.20
N VAL A 28 -8.68 -25.26 -11.22
CA VAL A 28 -8.37 -26.71 -11.26
C VAL A 28 -9.13 -27.40 -10.12
N LYS A 29 -9.92 -28.42 -10.46
CA LYS A 29 -10.64 -29.29 -9.52
C LYS A 29 -9.97 -30.66 -9.41
N ASP A 30 -9.81 -31.14 -8.19
CA ASP A 30 -9.94 -32.56 -7.77
C ASP A 30 -9.79 -32.62 -6.23
N GLY A 31 -10.27 -33.58 -5.44
CA GLY A 31 -10.85 -34.90 -5.71
C GLY A 31 -10.26 -35.96 -4.77
N GLY A 32 -10.89 -36.22 -3.62
CA GLY A 32 -11.00 -37.56 -2.96
C GLY A 32 -9.90 -38.17 -2.06
N ASN A 33 -10.35 -38.59 -0.84
CA ASN A 33 -10.03 -39.81 -0.03
C ASN A 33 -8.60 -40.07 0.53
N THR A 34 -8.29 -40.73 1.67
CA THR A 34 -8.90 -41.22 2.96
C THR A 34 -7.76 -41.89 3.82
N LEU A 35 -7.97 -42.11 5.15
CA LEU A 35 -7.53 -43.22 6.07
C LEU A 35 -6.46 -42.98 7.19
N TYR A 36 -6.89 -43.21 8.47
CA TYR A 36 -6.25 -43.77 9.72
C TYR A 36 -4.89 -43.24 10.24
N SER A 37 -4.49 -43.20 11.54
CA SER A 37 -4.88 -43.83 12.82
C SER A 37 -4.25 -43.10 14.05
N ASP A 38 -4.85 -43.27 15.23
CA ASP A 38 -4.46 -42.75 16.57
C ASP A 38 -3.14 -43.28 17.17
N HIS A 39 -2.44 -42.46 17.99
CA HIS A 39 -2.12 -42.76 19.41
C HIS A 39 -1.52 -41.57 20.22
N PRO A 40 -1.66 -41.55 21.57
CA PRO A 40 -1.58 -40.32 22.39
C PRO A 40 -0.38 -40.25 23.36
N GLY A 41 -0.06 -39.03 23.82
CA GLY A 41 0.48 -38.82 25.17
C GLY A 41 1.50 -37.69 25.32
N SER A 42 1.12 -36.58 25.97
CA SER A 42 1.90 -36.04 27.09
C SER A 42 1.06 -35.06 27.93
N ASN A 43 1.22 -35.16 29.24
CA ASN A 43 0.56 -34.37 30.27
C ASN A 43 1.30 -33.05 30.49
N THR A 44 0.64 -31.92 30.22
CA THR A 44 0.95 -30.65 30.89
C THR A 44 -0.35 -29.93 31.26
N THR A 45 -0.44 -29.52 32.52
CA THR A 45 -1.57 -28.80 33.11
C THR A 45 -1.83 -27.46 32.41
N PRO A 46 -3.09 -27.10 32.09
CA PRO A 46 -3.40 -25.81 31.47
C PRO A 46 -3.15 -24.66 32.45
N ARG A 47 -2.39 -23.65 32.03
CA ARG A 47 -2.31 -22.34 32.70
C ARG A 47 -3.44 -21.45 32.22
N ASP A 48 -4.03 -20.69 33.14
CA ASP A 48 -5.16 -19.79 32.94
C ASP A 48 -4.83 -18.66 31.93
N PRO A 49 -5.50 -18.60 30.76
CA PRO A 49 -5.21 -17.62 29.70
C PRO A 49 -5.76 -16.22 29.95
N LYS A 50 -6.43 -15.94 31.08
CA LYS A 50 -7.12 -14.65 31.31
C LYS A 50 -6.25 -13.49 31.82
N LYS A 51 -4.91 -13.60 31.81
CA LYS A 51 -4.05 -12.59 32.46
C LYS A 51 -2.98 -11.91 31.61
N ASP A 52 -2.83 -12.23 30.33
CA ASP A 52 -1.83 -11.58 29.46
C ASP A 52 -2.47 -11.19 28.11
N ASN A 53 -2.87 -9.92 27.99
CA ASN A 53 -3.68 -9.45 26.87
C ASN A 53 -2.89 -8.83 25.71
N ASN A 54 -1.58 -9.03 25.61
CA ASN A 54 -0.79 -8.71 24.41
C ASN A 54 0.49 -9.54 24.44
N ARG A 55 0.50 -10.69 23.75
CA ARG A 55 1.73 -11.43 23.48
C ARG A 55 1.77 -11.79 22.00
N GLU A 56 2.84 -11.39 21.35
CA GLU A 56 3.32 -12.09 20.16
C GLU A 56 3.92 -13.41 20.64
N ILE A 57 3.45 -14.53 20.10
CA ILE A 57 4.04 -15.84 20.36
C ILE A 57 4.75 -16.23 19.07
N VAL A 58 6.07 -16.18 19.11
CA VAL A 58 6.93 -16.77 18.08
C VAL A 58 7.30 -18.15 18.59
N GLU A 59 6.73 -19.19 17.98
CA GLU A 59 7.07 -20.57 18.28
C GLU A 59 7.97 -21.09 17.17
N TRP A 60 9.09 -21.68 17.58
CA TRP A 60 10.09 -22.28 16.71
C TRP A 60 10.21 -23.75 17.07
N ASP A 61 9.96 -24.63 16.11
CA ASP A 61 10.00 -26.09 16.30
C ASP A 61 11.27 -26.74 15.73
N GLY A 62 12.21 -25.92 15.23
CA GLY A 62 13.47 -26.38 14.64
C GLY A 62 13.50 -26.35 13.11
N GLU A 63 12.34 -26.27 12.44
CA GLU A 63 12.29 -26.27 10.96
C GLU A 63 11.47 -25.11 10.38
N ASN A 64 10.53 -24.52 11.13
CA ASN A 64 9.72 -23.39 10.65
C ASN A 64 9.59 -22.26 11.68
N VAL A 65 9.35 -21.04 11.21
CA VAL A 65 8.97 -19.89 12.06
C VAL A 65 7.48 -19.61 11.85
N ARG A 66 6.70 -19.65 12.94
CA ARG A 66 5.29 -19.24 12.94
C ARG A 66 5.17 -17.90 13.66
N ILE A 67 4.60 -16.90 12.99
CA ILE A 67 4.24 -15.62 13.62
C ILE A 67 2.73 -15.62 13.85
N LEU A 68 2.32 -15.70 15.12
CA LEU A 68 0.93 -15.61 15.53
C LEU A 68 0.67 -14.23 16.14
N LEU A 69 -0.18 -13.44 15.48
CA LEU A 69 -0.68 -12.18 16.02
C LEU A 69 -2.03 -12.41 16.68
N LEU A 70 -2.08 -12.23 18.00
CA LEU A 70 -3.30 -12.30 18.80
C LEU A 70 -3.93 -10.91 18.93
N ALA A 71 -5.16 -10.76 18.43
CA ALA A 71 -5.96 -9.57 18.66
C ALA A 71 -6.64 -9.60 20.03
N PRO A 72 -6.99 -8.43 20.61
CA PRO A 72 -7.76 -8.36 21.85
C PRO A 72 -9.10 -9.10 21.71
N GLY A 73 -9.27 -10.20 22.45
CA GLY A 73 -10.42 -11.10 22.35
C GLY A 73 -10.07 -12.55 22.01
N GLY A 74 -8.80 -12.85 21.71
CA GLY A 74 -8.35 -14.21 21.41
C GLY A 74 -8.52 -14.62 19.95
N HIS A 75 -8.72 -13.66 19.05
CA HIS A 75 -8.79 -13.90 17.62
C HIS A 75 -7.39 -13.81 16.99
N VAL A 76 -7.07 -14.73 16.09
CA VAL A 76 -5.85 -14.72 15.29
C VAL A 76 -6.13 -13.95 14.00
N ILE A 77 -5.24 -13.02 13.61
CA ILE A 77 -5.37 -12.25 12.37
C ILE A 77 -4.22 -12.59 11.42
N GLU A 78 -4.55 -12.87 10.15
CA GLU A 78 -3.62 -13.19 9.05
C GLU A 78 -3.61 -12.06 7.99
N VAL A 79 -2.51 -11.93 7.25
CA VAL A 79 -2.34 -10.98 6.12
C VAL A 79 -2.00 -11.77 4.83
N GLY A 80 -2.98 -11.94 3.94
CA GLY A 80 -2.89 -12.63 2.65
C GLY A 80 -4.27 -13.05 2.10
N ASP A 81 -4.37 -13.29 0.78
CA ASP A 81 -5.55 -13.05 -0.09
C ASP A 81 -6.90 -13.79 0.15
N ASP A 82 -7.13 -14.49 1.25
CA ASP A 82 -8.50 -14.94 1.58
C ASP A 82 -8.80 -14.76 3.08
N LEU A 83 -9.61 -13.74 3.36
CA LEU A 83 -10.03 -13.37 4.71
C LEU A 83 -11.11 -14.35 5.23
N LEU A 84 -10.71 -15.37 6.00
CA LEU A 84 -11.66 -16.28 6.67
C LEU A 84 -11.39 -16.38 8.17
N ALA A 85 -12.27 -15.77 8.97
CA ALA A 85 -12.32 -15.98 10.41
C ALA A 85 -12.97 -17.33 10.73
N GLY A 86 -12.22 -18.27 11.30
CA GLY A 86 -12.72 -19.57 11.74
C GLY A 86 -12.65 -19.73 13.26
N ASN A 87 -13.70 -20.30 13.87
CA ASN A 87 -13.78 -20.62 15.30
C ASN A 87 -13.49 -22.10 15.62
N ASP A 88 -12.95 -22.90 14.68
CA ASP A 88 -12.90 -24.36 14.83
C ASP A 88 -11.46 -24.92 14.88
N PRO A 89 -11.02 -25.50 16.03
CA PRO A 89 -9.71 -26.11 16.19
C PRO A 89 -9.73 -27.62 15.94
N SER A 90 -10.12 -28.06 14.74
CA SER A 90 -10.12 -29.47 14.35
C SER A 90 -9.02 -29.82 13.31
N GLU A 91 -8.74 -31.12 13.15
CA GLU A 91 -7.64 -31.77 12.40
C GLU A 91 -7.31 -31.21 10.99
N ASN A 92 -8.22 -30.45 10.38
CA ASN A 92 -7.99 -29.74 9.12
C ASN A 92 -6.88 -28.69 9.21
N VAL A 93 -6.56 -28.15 10.40
CA VAL A 93 -5.49 -27.15 10.60
C VAL A 93 -4.10 -27.71 10.24
N LYS A 94 -3.89 -29.03 10.34
CA LYS A 94 -2.57 -29.63 10.11
C LYS A 94 -2.19 -29.69 8.62
N GLY A 95 -3.11 -30.16 7.77
CA GLY A 95 -2.94 -30.12 6.31
C GLY A 95 -2.97 -28.69 5.76
N TRP A 96 -3.69 -27.78 6.43
CA TRP A 96 -3.69 -26.35 6.11
C TRP A 96 -2.31 -25.72 6.36
N ALA A 97 -1.71 -25.96 7.54
CA ALA A 97 -0.41 -25.43 7.94
C ALA A 97 0.77 -25.91 7.06
N GLU A 98 0.69 -27.12 6.50
CA GLU A 98 1.73 -27.68 5.62
C GLU A 98 1.80 -26.92 4.29
N GLY A 99 0.66 -26.62 3.65
CA GLY A 99 0.62 -25.80 2.43
C GLY A 99 1.09 -24.35 2.63
N PHE A 100 0.84 -23.79 3.83
CA PHE A 100 1.34 -22.46 4.20
C PHE A 100 2.85 -22.41 4.39
N SER A 101 3.44 -23.44 5.00
CA SER A 101 4.90 -23.52 5.15
C SER A 101 5.59 -23.52 3.78
N GLU A 102 5.05 -24.25 2.79
CA GLU A 102 5.61 -24.25 1.44
C GLU A 102 5.56 -22.88 0.76
N ARG A 103 4.44 -22.16 0.87
CA ARG A 103 4.26 -20.82 0.28
C ARG A 103 5.10 -19.76 0.98
N ALA A 104 5.12 -19.74 2.32
CA ALA A 104 5.95 -18.80 3.08
C ALA A 104 7.44 -19.03 2.79
N ASN A 105 7.86 -20.30 2.70
CA ASN A 105 9.22 -20.64 2.31
C ASN A 105 9.53 -20.25 0.86
N GLN A 106 8.56 -20.34 -0.06
CA GLN A 106 8.71 -19.85 -1.42
C GLN A 106 8.88 -18.32 -1.46
N ILE A 107 8.04 -17.56 -0.76
CA ILE A 107 8.13 -16.09 -0.69
C ILE A 107 9.47 -15.66 -0.05
N ASN A 108 9.90 -16.34 1.02
CA ASN A 108 11.20 -16.08 1.64
C ASN A 108 12.35 -16.33 0.67
N ARG A 109 12.30 -17.41 -0.14
CA ARG A 109 13.29 -17.68 -1.20
C ARG A 109 13.27 -16.63 -2.30
N GLU A 110 12.08 -16.14 -2.68
CA GLU A 110 11.91 -15.11 -3.72
C GLU A 110 12.43 -13.74 -3.27
N ILE A 111 12.18 -13.36 -2.01
CA ILE A 111 12.55 -12.03 -1.47
C ILE A 111 14.00 -11.99 -1.01
N LEU A 112 14.46 -13.04 -0.33
CA LEU A 112 15.77 -13.06 0.32
C LEU A 112 16.80 -13.87 -0.47
N GLY A 113 16.41 -14.55 -1.55
CA GLY A 113 17.28 -15.41 -2.35
C GLY A 113 17.45 -16.81 -1.74
N GLU A 114 17.62 -17.81 -2.60
CA GLU A 114 17.67 -19.25 -2.22
C GLU A 114 18.81 -19.63 -1.26
N ASN A 115 19.77 -18.74 -1.04
CA ASN A 115 20.99 -19.03 -0.28
C ASN A 115 20.94 -18.62 1.20
N ASN A 116 19.91 -17.90 1.64
CA ASN A 116 19.84 -17.46 3.03
C ASN A 116 19.24 -18.55 3.91
N THR A 117 20.02 -19.00 4.89
CA THR A 117 19.59 -19.95 5.91
C THR A 117 18.56 -19.30 6.83
N ALA A 118 17.66 -20.11 7.42
CA ALA A 118 16.69 -19.62 8.40
C ALA A 118 17.38 -18.90 9.60
N ALA A 119 18.62 -19.28 9.92
CA ALA A 119 19.45 -18.60 10.91
C ALA A 119 19.86 -17.19 10.46
N GLU A 120 20.25 -16.99 9.20
CA GLU A 120 20.58 -15.67 8.64
C GLU A 120 19.34 -14.77 8.51
N ILE A 121 18.19 -15.35 8.17
CA ILE A 121 16.89 -14.65 8.17
C ILE A 121 16.55 -14.21 9.59
N ASN A 122 16.69 -15.11 10.57
CA ASN A 122 16.42 -14.79 11.97
C ASN A 122 17.44 -13.81 12.55
N ASP A 123 18.70 -13.79 12.11
CA ASP A 123 19.71 -12.80 12.50
C ASP A 123 19.38 -11.41 11.90
N HIS A 124 18.92 -11.37 10.65
CA HIS A 124 18.41 -10.15 10.02
C HIS A 124 17.16 -9.60 10.72
N LEU A 125 16.23 -10.48 11.10
CA LEU A 125 15.02 -10.09 11.82
C LEU A 125 15.31 -9.73 13.27
N SER A 126 16.15 -10.48 13.99
CA SER A 126 16.50 -10.20 15.39
C SER A 126 17.38 -8.96 15.56
N GLY A 127 18.18 -8.61 14.55
CA GLY A 127 18.81 -7.28 14.43
C GLY A 127 17.78 -6.13 14.38
N LEU A 128 16.58 -6.36 13.86
CA LEU A 128 15.47 -5.40 13.88
C LEU A 128 14.76 -5.35 15.25
N TYR A 129 14.69 -6.47 15.98
CA TYR A 129 14.03 -6.56 17.30
C TYR A 129 14.91 -6.13 18.48
N SER A 130 16.24 -6.25 18.40
CA SER A 130 17.16 -5.83 19.47
C SER A 130 17.38 -4.31 19.54
N LEU A 131 16.67 -3.53 18.72
CA LEU A 131 16.71 -2.05 18.68
C LEU A 131 15.70 -1.37 19.62
N GLY A 132 14.94 -2.15 20.41
CA GLY A 132 13.87 -1.65 21.29
C GLY A 132 14.27 -0.65 22.39
N GLU A 133 15.58 -0.46 22.67
CA GLU A 133 16.04 0.47 23.72
C GLU A 133 16.77 1.73 23.21
N VAL A 134 17.04 1.89 21.90
CA VAL A 134 17.90 2.99 21.40
C VAL A 134 17.10 4.13 20.75
N CYS A 135 15.80 4.23 21.01
CA CYS A 135 14.98 5.29 20.41
C CYS A 135 15.09 6.65 21.12
N GLY A 136 15.92 6.76 22.17
CA GLY A 136 16.12 7.99 22.95
C GLY A 136 17.49 8.66 22.84
N SER A 137 18.47 8.10 22.12
CA SER A 137 19.82 8.69 22.08
C SER A 137 19.86 10.01 21.30
N GLU A 138 20.76 10.92 21.66
CA GLU A 138 20.85 12.25 21.00
C GLU A 138 21.32 12.15 19.54
N ALA A 139 22.22 11.22 19.24
CA ALA A 139 22.66 10.94 17.87
C ALA A 139 21.50 10.48 16.97
N VAL A 140 20.57 9.72 17.54
CA VAL A 140 19.33 9.29 16.89
C VAL A 140 18.43 10.48 16.54
N LYS A 141 18.30 11.46 17.45
CA LYS A 141 17.49 12.67 17.19
C LYS A 141 18.06 13.51 16.06
N ILE A 142 19.39 13.69 16.01
CA ILE A 142 20.06 14.48 14.95
C ILE A 142 19.84 13.85 13.58
N ASN A 143 19.96 12.52 13.48
CA ASN A 143 19.74 11.81 12.22
C ASN A 143 18.26 11.85 11.78
N LYS A 144 17.33 11.73 12.74
CA LYS A 144 15.88 11.88 12.48
C LYS A 144 15.57 13.25 11.87
N SER A 145 15.99 14.34 12.51
CA SER A 145 15.74 15.70 12.01
C SER A 145 16.24 15.89 10.59
N LYS A 146 17.48 15.48 10.29
CA LYS A 146 18.05 15.62 8.94
C LYS A 146 17.31 14.78 7.89
N ALA A 147 16.80 13.61 8.26
CA ALA A 147 16.03 12.77 7.33
C ALA A 147 14.65 13.37 7.04
N THR A 148 13.99 13.91 8.07
CA THR A 148 12.72 14.64 7.94
C THR A 148 12.88 15.86 7.05
N ASP A 149 13.88 16.72 7.29
CA ASP A 149 14.10 17.93 6.49
C ASP A 149 14.31 17.59 4.99
N LEU A 150 15.05 16.51 4.71
CA LEU A 150 15.28 16.05 3.33
C LEU A 150 14.01 15.50 2.67
N LEU A 151 13.17 14.80 3.43
CA LEU A 151 11.89 14.29 2.94
C LEU A 151 10.89 15.40 2.68
N GLU A 152 10.76 16.36 3.58
CA GLU A 152 9.89 17.53 3.40
C GLU A 152 10.30 18.31 2.15
N TRP A 153 11.59 18.58 1.97
CA TRP A 153 12.10 19.24 0.77
C TRP A 153 11.84 18.40 -0.50
N PHE A 154 12.08 17.09 -0.45
CA PHE A 154 11.87 16.21 -1.60
C PHE A 154 10.39 16.13 -1.99
N PHE A 155 9.50 16.00 -1.01
CA PHE A 155 8.05 15.99 -1.23
C PHE A 155 7.56 17.32 -1.80
N ALA A 156 8.00 18.46 -1.26
CA ALA A 156 7.72 19.77 -1.82
C ALA A 156 8.24 19.89 -3.26
N ARG A 157 9.41 19.30 -3.55
CA ARG A 157 9.97 19.27 -4.90
C ARG A 157 9.08 18.45 -5.86
N LEU A 158 8.57 17.29 -5.45
CA LEU A 158 7.63 16.52 -6.26
C LEU A 158 6.33 17.31 -6.54
N ARG A 159 5.73 17.93 -5.51
CA ARG A 159 4.53 18.77 -5.68
C ARG A 159 4.74 19.94 -6.63
N SER A 160 5.94 20.52 -6.66
CA SER A 160 6.23 21.65 -7.55
C SER A 160 6.05 21.34 -9.04
N PHE A 161 6.07 20.06 -9.45
CA PHE A 161 5.77 19.65 -10.82
C PHE A 161 4.26 19.58 -11.13
N ILE A 162 3.39 19.85 -10.15
CA ILE A 162 1.93 19.76 -10.24
C ILE A 162 1.26 21.11 -9.90
N ASP A 163 1.99 22.04 -9.26
CA ASP A 163 1.44 23.30 -8.73
C ASP A 163 0.73 24.18 -9.78
N THR A 164 1.02 24.01 -11.08
CA THR A 164 0.37 24.75 -12.17
C THR A 164 -0.99 24.17 -12.59
N GLY A 165 -1.48 23.12 -11.91
CA GLY A 165 -2.75 22.47 -12.20
C GLY A 165 -2.69 21.42 -13.32
N VAL A 166 -1.47 21.08 -13.75
CA VAL A 166 -1.14 19.96 -14.65
C VAL A 166 0.21 19.39 -14.23
N PHE A 167 0.46 18.11 -14.49
CA PHE A 167 1.77 17.52 -14.26
C PHE A 167 2.75 17.92 -15.37
N GLU A 168 3.79 18.67 -15.00
CA GLU A 168 4.87 19.12 -15.89
C GLU A 168 5.86 17.99 -16.19
N TYR A 169 5.38 16.90 -16.79
CA TYR A 169 6.14 15.65 -16.93
C TYR A 169 7.47 15.82 -17.69
N TRP A 170 7.55 16.76 -18.64
CA TRP A 170 8.79 17.07 -19.36
C TRP A 170 9.86 17.66 -18.44
N GLN A 171 9.46 18.56 -17.54
CA GLN A 171 10.37 19.17 -16.58
C GLN A 171 10.80 18.13 -15.54
N PHE A 172 9.84 17.33 -15.07
CA PHE A 172 10.10 16.21 -14.17
C PHE A 172 11.10 15.22 -14.79
N GLU A 173 10.86 14.79 -16.03
CA GLU A 173 11.74 13.87 -16.77
C GLU A 173 13.18 14.41 -16.84
N SER A 174 13.35 15.70 -17.16
CA SER A 174 14.68 16.31 -17.26
C SER A 174 15.47 16.29 -15.95
N LEU A 175 14.79 16.12 -14.81
CA LEU A 175 15.37 16.08 -13.46
C LEU A 175 15.26 14.69 -12.81
N GLY A 176 14.71 13.70 -13.50
CA GLY A 176 14.35 12.40 -12.93
C GLY A 176 15.55 11.65 -12.34
N GLU A 177 16.71 11.68 -13.02
CA GLU A 177 17.94 11.03 -12.52
C GLU A 177 18.46 11.68 -11.23
N ASP A 178 18.42 13.01 -11.14
CA ASP A 178 18.85 13.73 -9.95
C ASP A 178 17.90 13.50 -8.77
N LEU A 179 16.59 13.48 -9.03
CA LEU A 179 15.58 13.13 -8.02
C LEU A 179 15.75 11.68 -7.53
N SER A 180 15.99 10.73 -8.42
CA SER A 180 16.25 9.33 -8.07
C SER A 180 17.48 9.18 -7.15
N ARG A 181 18.55 9.93 -7.44
CA ARG A 181 19.76 9.96 -6.60
C ARG A 181 19.46 10.55 -5.22
N GLN A 182 18.65 11.61 -5.14
CA GLN A 182 18.25 12.22 -3.88
C GLN A 182 17.39 11.26 -3.04
N LEU A 183 16.42 10.58 -3.67
CA LEU A 183 15.60 9.57 -3.01
C LEU A 183 16.46 8.42 -2.45
N SER A 184 17.50 7.99 -3.19
CA SER A 184 18.46 6.98 -2.72
C SER A 184 19.26 7.44 -1.49
N VAL A 185 19.60 8.74 -1.40
CA VAL A 185 20.26 9.30 -0.22
C VAL A 185 19.31 9.35 0.98
N ILE A 186 18.05 9.72 0.74
CA ILE A 186 16.99 9.72 1.75
C ILE A 186 16.76 8.32 2.28
N GLU A 187 16.63 7.31 1.40
CA GLU A 187 16.43 5.92 1.77
C GLU A 187 17.53 5.42 2.72
N LYS A 188 18.80 5.67 2.38
CA LYS A 188 19.92 5.30 3.25
C LYS A 188 19.79 5.92 4.64
N ARG A 189 19.38 7.18 4.72
CA ARG A 189 19.19 7.87 6.00
C ARG A 189 18.03 7.31 6.79
N VAL A 190 16.89 7.05 6.13
CA VAL A 190 15.70 6.46 6.76
C VAL A 190 16.02 5.06 7.29
N ARG A 191 16.74 4.23 6.53
CA ARG A 191 17.18 2.89 6.98
C ARG A 191 18.15 2.93 8.17
N THR A 192 18.98 3.96 8.27
CA THR A 192 19.90 4.16 9.41
C THR A 192 19.27 4.90 10.59
N ALA A 193 18.11 5.53 10.40
CA ALA A 193 17.33 6.09 11.50
C ALA A 193 16.75 4.92 12.30
N PRO A 194 16.61 5.04 13.63
CA PRO A 194 16.06 3.96 14.42
C PRO A 194 14.66 3.60 13.95
N THR A 195 14.42 2.30 13.93
CA THR A 195 13.20 1.62 13.47
C THR A 195 11.92 2.09 14.17
N CYS A 196 12.01 2.79 15.30
CA CYS A 196 10.85 3.30 16.03
C CYS A 196 10.12 4.48 15.37
N ASN A 197 10.64 5.09 14.31
CA ASN A 197 10.06 6.31 13.76
C ASN A 197 9.11 6.01 12.58
N ARG A 198 7.92 5.49 12.91
CA ARG A 198 6.89 5.11 11.93
C ARG A 198 6.48 6.28 11.04
N GLU A 199 6.46 7.50 11.59
CA GLU A 199 6.12 8.72 10.83
C GLU A 199 7.11 8.97 9.69
N LEU A 200 8.42 8.87 9.97
CA LEU A 200 9.46 9.05 8.96
C LEU A 200 9.43 7.96 7.89
N LEU A 201 9.14 6.72 8.28
CA LEU A 201 8.97 5.63 7.33
C LEU A 201 7.77 5.87 6.41
N ASN A 202 6.62 6.29 6.97
CA ASN A 202 5.42 6.62 6.19
C ASN A 202 5.68 7.77 5.21
N GLN A 203 6.34 8.85 5.65
CA GLN A 203 6.73 9.95 4.76
C GLN A 203 7.60 9.46 3.60
N TYR A 204 8.60 8.63 3.90
CA TYR A 204 9.47 8.06 2.88
C TYR A 204 8.71 7.19 1.89
N LEU A 205 7.86 6.28 2.37
CA LEU A 205 7.08 5.39 1.51
C LEU A 205 6.15 6.18 0.60
N PHE A 206 5.48 7.20 1.12
CA PHE A 206 4.59 8.03 0.32
C PHE A 206 5.37 8.87 -0.72
N ALA A 207 6.46 9.53 -0.32
CA ALA A 207 7.29 10.29 -1.24
C ALA A 207 7.91 9.42 -2.35
N LYS A 208 8.32 8.20 -2.00
CA LYS A 208 8.79 7.19 -2.96
C LYS A 208 7.68 6.80 -3.93
N GLN A 209 6.50 6.48 -3.43
CA GLN A 209 5.34 6.12 -4.25
C GLN A 209 4.96 7.25 -5.22
N MET A 210 4.96 8.50 -4.76
CA MET A 210 4.68 9.67 -5.60
C MET A 210 5.72 9.82 -6.72
N PHE A 211 7.00 9.69 -6.39
CA PHE A 211 8.08 9.72 -7.37
C PHE A 211 7.95 8.61 -8.42
N GLU A 212 7.74 7.36 -7.99
CA GLU A 212 7.58 6.21 -8.87
C GLU A 212 6.36 6.36 -9.79
N THR A 213 5.23 6.83 -9.25
CA THR A 213 4.02 7.10 -10.02
C THR A 213 4.26 8.15 -11.11
N MET A 214 5.00 9.22 -10.79
CA MET A 214 5.38 10.24 -11.77
C MET A 214 6.30 9.69 -12.86
N VAL A 215 7.29 8.85 -12.51
CA VAL A 215 8.19 8.20 -13.48
C VAL A 215 7.39 7.28 -14.41
N GLU A 216 6.54 6.43 -13.87
CA GLU A 216 5.70 5.49 -14.64
C GLU A 216 4.72 6.21 -15.58
N ALA A 217 4.34 7.44 -15.27
CA ALA A 217 3.41 8.22 -16.08
C ALA A 217 4.07 8.89 -17.31
N ILE A 218 5.40 9.04 -17.35
CA ILE A 218 6.10 9.77 -18.42
C ILE A 218 5.79 9.18 -19.80
N GLU A 219 6.04 7.88 -20.00
CA GLU A 219 5.85 7.22 -21.30
C GLU A 219 4.37 7.19 -21.74
N PRO A 220 3.41 6.81 -20.87
CA PRO A 220 1.98 6.92 -21.19
C PRO A 220 1.55 8.33 -21.59
N LEU A 221 1.93 9.36 -20.81
CA LEU A 221 1.55 10.74 -21.10
C LEU A 221 2.09 11.18 -22.47
N ARG A 222 3.38 10.90 -22.74
CA ARG A 222 3.98 11.19 -24.04
C ARG A 222 3.27 10.46 -25.18
N HIS A 223 2.98 9.17 -25.00
CA HIS A 223 2.31 8.35 -26.00
C HIS A 223 0.92 8.90 -26.35
N TYR A 224 0.07 9.13 -25.34
CA TYR A 224 -1.29 9.60 -25.53
C TYR A 224 -1.37 11.03 -26.04
N LEU A 225 -0.35 11.85 -25.77
CA LEU A 225 -0.24 13.20 -26.34
C LEU A 225 0.21 13.19 -27.80
N THR A 226 1.10 12.27 -28.18
CA THR A 226 1.70 12.23 -29.54
C THR A 226 0.79 11.56 -30.56
N VAL A 227 0.11 10.47 -30.16
CA VAL A 227 -0.75 9.70 -31.06
C VAL A 227 -2.14 10.30 -31.08
N GLN A 228 -2.52 10.93 -32.19
CA GLN A 228 -3.87 11.44 -32.40
C GLN A 228 -4.83 10.30 -32.71
N SER A 229 -5.43 9.73 -31.67
CA SER A 229 -6.51 8.75 -31.74
C SER A 229 -7.67 9.19 -30.85
N PRO A 230 -8.93 8.88 -31.21
CA PRO A 230 -10.07 9.02 -30.31
C PRO A 230 -9.76 8.41 -28.94
N GLY A 231 -10.19 9.08 -27.87
CA GLY A 231 -10.00 8.64 -26.49
C GLY A 231 -8.62 8.92 -25.87
N ASN A 232 -7.55 9.07 -26.66
CA ASN A 232 -6.20 9.23 -26.12
C ASN A 232 -6.05 10.45 -25.21
N LEU A 233 -6.62 11.60 -25.61
CA LEU A 233 -6.59 12.81 -24.78
C LEU A 233 -7.32 12.60 -23.44
N LEU A 234 -8.38 11.79 -23.40
CA LEU A 234 -9.08 11.49 -22.15
C LEU A 234 -8.26 10.55 -21.25
N VAL A 235 -7.52 9.59 -21.82
CA VAL A 235 -6.56 8.78 -21.06
C VAL A 235 -5.44 9.64 -20.50
N TYR A 236 -4.88 10.54 -21.30
CA TYR A 236 -3.89 11.53 -20.85
C TYR A 236 -4.42 12.31 -19.63
N SER A 237 -5.63 12.89 -19.77
CA SER A 237 -6.25 13.68 -18.71
C SER A 237 -6.51 12.88 -17.43
N MET A 238 -6.89 11.60 -17.54
CA MET A 238 -7.06 10.73 -16.37
C MET A 238 -5.74 10.41 -15.65
N ILE A 239 -4.66 10.16 -16.40
CA ILE A 239 -3.33 9.92 -15.82
C ILE A 239 -2.85 11.17 -15.09
N ASP A 240 -2.95 12.32 -15.74
CA ASP A 240 -2.59 13.61 -15.17
C ASP A 240 -3.39 13.90 -13.88
N MET A 241 -4.72 13.73 -13.92
CA MET A 241 -5.59 13.88 -12.74
C MET A 241 -5.16 12.96 -11.59
N ASN A 242 -4.85 11.68 -11.85
CA ASN A 242 -4.41 10.77 -10.79
C ASN A 242 -3.16 11.27 -10.06
N ILE A 243 -2.22 11.88 -10.77
CA ILE A 243 -1.04 12.51 -10.17
C ILE A 243 -1.43 13.76 -9.37
N GLN A 244 -2.33 14.58 -9.90
CA GLN A 244 -2.84 15.75 -9.19
C GLN A 244 -3.56 15.38 -7.88
N LEU A 245 -4.32 14.29 -7.86
CA LEU A 245 -4.99 13.80 -6.65
C LEU A 245 -4.00 13.44 -5.54
N MET A 246 -2.82 12.90 -5.88
CA MET A 246 -1.76 12.65 -4.88
C MET A 246 -1.25 13.95 -4.24
N ALA A 247 -1.23 15.06 -4.99
CA ALA A 247 -0.83 16.37 -4.48
C ALA A 247 -1.87 16.99 -3.54
N LEU A 248 -3.06 16.41 -3.40
CA LEU A 248 -4.04 16.80 -2.38
C LEU A 248 -3.79 16.11 -1.03
N CYS A 249 -2.88 15.15 -0.97
CA CYS A 249 -2.44 14.57 0.29
C CYS A 249 -1.35 15.42 0.96
N ASP A 250 -1.13 15.18 2.25
CA ASP A 250 0.02 15.67 3.00
C ASP A 250 1.25 14.78 2.77
N GLU A 251 2.36 15.12 3.41
CA GLU A 251 3.63 14.39 3.30
C GLU A 251 3.56 12.95 3.84
N TYR A 252 2.48 12.55 4.51
CA TYR A 252 2.25 11.19 5.01
C TYR A 252 1.33 10.36 4.11
N GLY A 253 0.79 10.96 3.05
CA GLY A 253 -0.17 10.33 2.15
C GLY A 253 -1.61 10.42 2.62
N GLU A 254 -1.89 11.19 3.66
CA GLU A 254 -3.25 11.39 4.17
C GLU A 254 -3.90 12.59 3.47
N PRO A 255 -5.24 12.57 3.26
CA PRO A 255 -5.97 13.73 2.78
C PRO A 255 -5.61 15.02 3.55
N ASN A 256 -5.33 16.12 2.84
CA ASN A 256 -4.96 17.40 3.47
C ASN A 256 -6.02 18.49 3.27
N PRO A 257 -7.10 18.52 4.09
CA PRO A 257 -8.12 19.57 4.05
C PRO A 257 -7.61 21.00 4.29
N LYS A 258 -6.37 21.16 4.77
CA LYS A 258 -5.75 22.48 4.99
C LYS A 258 -5.05 23.01 3.75
N ALA A 259 -4.89 22.21 2.70
CA ALA A 259 -4.32 22.67 1.44
C ALA A 259 -5.25 23.70 0.79
N ASP A 260 -4.65 24.67 0.11
CA ASP A 260 -5.40 25.72 -0.58
C ASP A 260 -6.33 25.12 -1.63
N ASP A 261 -7.59 25.58 -1.59
CA ASP A 261 -8.68 25.17 -2.46
C ASP A 261 -8.99 23.66 -2.46
N TYR A 262 -8.61 22.92 -1.41
CA TYR A 262 -8.76 21.46 -1.33
C TYR A 262 -10.17 20.96 -1.71
N GLU A 263 -11.20 21.49 -1.05
CA GLU A 263 -12.60 21.11 -1.30
C GLU A 263 -13.03 21.47 -2.73
N THR A 264 -12.67 22.67 -3.20
CA THR A 264 -12.99 23.14 -4.55
C THR A 264 -12.35 22.25 -5.61
N LYS A 265 -11.08 21.86 -5.43
CA LYS A 265 -10.36 20.95 -6.33
C LYS A 265 -10.99 19.56 -6.37
N ILE A 266 -11.42 19.02 -5.23
CA ILE A 266 -12.13 17.73 -5.20
C ILE A 266 -13.43 17.80 -5.99
N HIS A 267 -14.25 18.83 -5.78
CA HIS A 267 -15.48 19.02 -6.56
C HIS A 267 -15.19 19.08 -8.07
N GLN A 268 -14.18 19.86 -8.47
CA GLN A 268 -13.77 19.95 -9.87
C GLN A 268 -13.31 18.61 -10.44
N PHE A 269 -12.52 17.84 -9.70
CA PHE A 269 -12.06 16.53 -10.16
C PHE A 269 -13.19 15.52 -10.27
N VAL A 270 -14.18 15.54 -9.36
CA VAL A 270 -15.39 14.71 -9.49
C VAL A 270 -16.18 15.08 -10.74
N ASP A 271 -16.37 16.38 -10.99
CA ASP A 271 -17.07 16.85 -12.19
C ASP A 271 -16.33 16.46 -13.47
N TYR A 272 -14.99 16.59 -13.49
CA TYR A 272 -14.16 16.16 -14.62
C TYR A 272 -14.21 14.66 -14.84
N LEU A 273 -14.12 13.84 -13.79
CA LEU A 273 -14.24 12.39 -13.87
C LEU A 273 -15.57 12.00 -14.53
N ASN A 274 -16.69 12.50 -14.01
CA ASN A 274 -18.02 12.21 -14.54
C ASN A 274 -18.17 12.66 -16.01
N GLN A 275 -17.69 13.86 -16.35
CA GLN A 275 -17.75 14.39 -17.72
C GLN A 275 -16.88 13.57 -18.68
N TRP A 276 -15.68 13.17 -18.26
CA TRP A 276 -14.77 12.40 -19.10
C TRP A 276 -15.27 10.96 -19.30
N GLU A 277 -15.84 10.32 -18.28
CA GLU A 277 -16.47 9.01 -18.44
C GLU A 277 -17.66 9.07 -19.40
N GLN A 278 -18.56 10.04 -19.21
CA GLN A 278 -19.69 10.24 -20.11
C GLN A 278 -19.23 10.51 -21.56
N LYS A 279 -18.23 11.37 -21.73
CA LYS A 279 -17.67 11.68 -23.05
C LYS A 279 -17.03 10.45 -23.70
N PHE A 280 -16.22 9.70 -22.95
CA PHE A 280 -15.57 8.50 -23.45
C PHE A 280 -16.57 7.45 -23.92
N ASN A 281 -17.70 7.32 -23.22
CA ASN A 281 -18.79 6.39 -23.56
C ASN A 281 -19.62 6.83 -24.77
N ASN A 282 -19.70 8.13 -25.04
CA ASN A 282 -20.46 8.69 -26.16
C ASN A 282 -19.62 8.86 -27.43
N ASP A 283 -18.30 8.95 -27.30
CA ASP A 283 -17.39 9.06 -28.43
C ASP A 283 -17.34 7.75 -29.24
N PRO A 284 -16.94 7.81 -30.54
CA PRO A 284 -16.76 6.61 -31.34
C PRO A 284 -15.84 5.59 -30.65
N PRO A 285 -16.06 4.27 -30.85
CA PRO A 285 -15.26 3.25 -30.21
C PRO A 285 -13.76 3.47 -30.42
N SER A 286 -13.04 3.74 -29.33
CA SER A 286 -11.58 3.86 -29.33
C SER A 286 -10.92 2.48 -29.48
N ALA A 287 -9.62 2.42 -29.76
CA ALA A 287 -8.90 1.15 -29.77
C ALA A 287 -9.03 0.42 -28.41
N TYR A 288 -8.99 -0.92 -28.42
CA TYR A 288 -9.15 -1.72 -27.20
C TYR A 288 -8.21 -1.29 -26.07
N GLY A 289 -6.91 -1.13 -26.36
CA GLY A 289 -5.92 -0.68 -25.37
C GLY A 289 -6.22 0.70 -24.77
N THR A 290 -6.75 1.63 -25.56
CA THR A 290 -7.18 2.96 -25.06
C THR A 290 -8.36 2.83 -24.09
N ARG A 291 -9.31 1.92 -24.36
CA ARG A 291 -10.45 1.66 -23.46
C ARG A 291 -10.02 1.04 -22.14
N GLU A 292 -9.16 0.02 -22.18
CA GLU A 292 -8.63 -0.61 -20.98
C GLU A 292 -7.81 0.40 -20.14
N ALA A 293 -6.97 1.21 -20.80
CA ALA A 293 -6.23 2.25 -20.11
C ALA A 293 -7.15 3.30 -19.47
N PHE A 294 -8.18 3.77 -20.18
CA PHE A 294 -9.15 4.71 -19.63
C PHE A 294 -9.87 4.12 -18.41
N LYS A 295 -10.41 2.90 -18.52
CA LYS A 295 -11.10 2.20 -17.44
C LYS A 295 -10.20 2.06 -16.20
N LYS A 296 -8.97 1.60 -16.38
CA LYS A 296 -8.00 1.44 -15.30
C LYS A 296 -7.70 2.77 -14.60
N GLN A 297 -7.49 3.84 -15.36
CA GLN A 297 -7.18 5.16 -14.79
C GLN A 297 -8.40 5.80 -14.12
N SER A 298 -9.61 5.58 -14.65
CA SER A 298 -10.86 6.04 -14.04
C SER A 298 -11.13 5.37 -12.70
N GLN A 299 -10.89 4.06 -12.61
CA GLN A 299 -10.99 3.30 -11.35
C GLN A 299 -10.02 3.83 -10.29
N LYS A 300 -8.77 4.11 -10.67
CA LYS A 300 -7.78 4.75 -9.78
C LYS A 300 -8.26 6.11 -9.28
N ALA A 301 -8.76 6.97 -10.18
CA ALA A 301 -9.25 8.30 -9.83
C ALA A 301 -10.46 8.24 -8.90
N THR A 302 -11.40 7.32 -9.18
CA THR A 302 -12.59 7.06 -8.36
C THR A 302 -12.20 6.65 -6.94
N ALA A 303 -11.26 5.71 -6.79
CA ALA A 303 -10.79 5.26 -5.49
C ALA A 303 -10.10 6.39 -4.71
N ALA A 304 -9.22 7.15 -5.36
CA ALA A 304 -8.54 8.30 -4.76
C ALA A 304 -9.54 9.40 -4.32
N LEU A 305 -10.50 9.77 -5.18
CA LEU A 305 -11.54 10.75 -4.85
C LEU A 305 -12.44 10.28 -3.72
N SER A 306 -12.74 8.98 -3.65
CA SER A 306 -13.55 8.39 -2.58
C SER A 306 -12.83 8.50 -1.23
N LEU A 307 -11.50 8.33 -1.20
CA LEU A 307 -10.68 8.54 0.00
C LEU A 307 -10.65 10.03 0.38
N LEU A 308 -10.35 10.91 -0.59
CA LEU A 308 -10.20 12.35 -0.36
C LEU A 308 -11.51 12.99 0.11
N THR A 309 -12.66 12.56 -0.42
CA THR A 309 -13.99 13.09 -0.05
C THR A 309 -14.38 12.77 1.39
N GLN A 310 -13.90 11.66 1.97
CA GLN A 310 -14.18 11.30 3.37
C GLN A 310 -13.67 12.34 4.38
N SER A 311 -12.68 13.14 4.00
CA SER A 311 -12.11 14.20 4.84
C SER A 311 -12.89 15.52 4.79
N ILE A 312 -13.88 15.66 3.91
CA ILE A 312 -14.74 16.84 3.79
C ILE A 312 -15.88 16.76 4.83
N PRO A 313 -16.11 17.79 5.66
CA PRO A 313 -17.21 17.79 6.63
C PRO A 313 -18.59 17.57 5.97
N ALA A 314 -19.41 16.70 6.58
CA ALA A 314 -20.73 16.29 6.06
C ALA A 314 -21.70 17.45 5.72
N LYS A 315 -21.49 18.64 6.28
CA LYS A 315 -22.31 19.82 6.00
C LYS A 315 -22.19 20.30 4.54
N THR A 316 -21.14 19.90 3.83
CA THR A 316 -20.91 20.25 2.41
C THR A 316 -21.00 19.05 1.46
N GLN A 317 -21.33 17.86 1.97
CA GLN A 317 -21.39 16.64 1.15
C GLN A 317 -22.68 16.59 0.31
N SER A 318 -22.70 17.29 -0.82
CA SER A 318 -23.55 16.97 -1.97
C SER A 318 -22.80 16.23 -3.08
N ILE A 319 -21.59 15.73 -2.78
CA ILE A 319 -20.71 15.05 -3.74
C ILE A 319 -21.07 13.58 -3.82
N THR A 320 -21.69 13.16 -4.91
CA THR A 320 -21.83 11.74 -5.26
C THR A 320 -20.84 11.41 -6.36
N VAL A 321 -19.81 10.62 -6.04
CA VAL A 321 -18.99 9.96 -7.05
C VAL A 321 -19.85 8.84 -7.63
N SER A 322 -20.25 8.98 -8.90
CA SER A 322 -21.04 7.95 -9.56
C SER A 322 -20.17 6.71 -9.74
N THR A 323 -20.41 5.67 -8.95
CA THR A 323 -19.81 4.36 -9.20
C THR A 323 -20.52 3.75 -10.41
N SER A 324 -20.09 4.09 -11.62
CA SER A 324 -20.59 3.44 -12.83
C SER A 324 -20.06 2.00 -12.83
N SER A 325 -20.85 1.07 -12.30
CA SER A 325 -20.51 -0.35 -12.17
C SER A 325 -20.69 -1.14 -13.48
N GLU A 326 -20.88 -0.47 -14.62
CA GLU A 326 -21.13 -1.11 -15.91
C GLU A 326 -20.11 -0.61 -16.96
N PHE A 327 -18.93 -1.23 -16.95
CA PHE A 327 -17.91 -1.16 -18.00
C PHE A 327 -17.37 -2.55 -18.29
#